data_AF-A0A4P5VGL5-F1
#
_entry.id   AF-A0A4P5VGL5-F1
#
_cell.length_a   1.000
_cell.length_b   1.000
_cell.length_c   1.000
_cell.angle_alpha   90.00
_cell.angle_beta   90.00
_cell.angle_gamma   90.00
#
_symmetry.space_group_name_H-M   'P 1'
#
loop_
_entity.id
_entity.type
_entity.pdbx_description
1 polymer ?
#
loop_
_entity_poly.entity_id
_entity_poly.type
_entity_poly.pdbx_seq_one_letter_code
_entity_poly.pdbx_strand_id
1 'polypeptide(L)'
;MRIHVLAFVGASLLPLATPLAAQAVTINVGGTDFEVFYTSTSYNSSPNLFGAASPGQMPWWGNAALASTFAFEVYKQLGENVYQTGYGPVFAYGYSPANSGEVYGLAQNTLDINDQLNLDITAPLAANVMHPYAYAKANTPVPAPMPLFGAAAAFGWARRLRNKLNLINGKGCRFNQAAG
;
A
#
# COMPACT_ATOMS: atom_id res chain seq x y z
N MET A 1 -41.55 -37.53 43.03
CA MET A 1 -40.39 -37.86 42.19
C MET A 1 -40.12 -36.63 41.30
N ARG A 2 -39.13 -35.81 41.65
CA ARG A 2 -38.83 -34.53 40.98
C ARG A 2 -37.62 -34.72 40.06
N ILE A 3 -37.81 -34.47 38.76
CA ILE A 3 -36.76 -34.58 37.74
C ILE A 3 -36.19 -33.18 37.52
N HIS A 4 -34.92 -32.97 37.85
CA HIS A 4 -34.19 -31.75 37.55
C HIS A 4 -33.49 -31.90 36.20
N VAL A 5 -33.98 -31.18 35.19
CA VAL A 5 -33.38 -31.11 33.86
C VAL A 5 -32.31 -30.02 33.89
N LEU A 6 -31.04 -30.43 33.87
CA LEU A 6 -29.90 -29.54 33.72
C LEU A 6 -29.72 -29.22 32.24
N ALA A 7 -30.04 -27.99 31.82
CA ALA A 7 -29.79 -27.52 30.47
C ALA A 7 -28.35 -26.97 30.37
N PHE A 8 -27.50 -27.68 29.64
CA PHE A 8 -26.14 -27.25 29.33
C PHE A 8 -26.18 -26.28 28.14
N VAL A 9 -25.91 -24.98 28.38
CA VAL A 9 -25.76 -23.98 27.31
C VAL A 9 -24.33 -24.07 26.80
N GLY A 10 -24.14 -24.84 25.72
CA GLY A 10 -22.87 -24.87 24.99
C GLY A 10 -22.71 -23.60 24.15
N ALA A 11 -21.86 -22.68 24.60
CA ALA A 11 -21.44 -21.54 23.80
C ALA A 11 -20.44 -22.01 22.73
N SER A 12 -20.92 -22.25 21.51
CA SER A 12 -20.09 -22.51 20.35
C SER A 12 -19.36 -21.22 19.94
N LEU A 13 -18.05 -21.16 20.24
CA LEU A 13 -17.14 -20.15 19.72
C LEU A 13 -16.95 -20.39 18.21
N LEU A 14 -17.68 -19.63 17.39
CA LEU A 14 -17.42 -19.57 15.95
C LEU A 14 -16.05 -18.90 15.75
N PRO A 15 -15.06 -19.54 15.11
CA PRO A 15 -13.88 -18.83 14.68
C PRO A 15 -14.31 -17.76 13.67
N LEU A 16 -14.11 -16.49 14.00
CA LEU A 16 -14.19 -15.40 13.03
C LEU A 16 -13.14 -15.70 11.97
N ALA A 17 -13.57 -16.21 10.82
CA ALA A 17 -12.76 -16.24 9.62
C ALA A 17 -12.49 -14.78 9.23
N THR A 18 -11.35 -14.24 9.65
CA THR A 18 -10.84 -13.01 9.07
C THR A 18 -10.57 -13.29 7.60
N PRO A 19 -11.08 -12.47 6.66
CA PRO A 19 -10.67 -12.60 5.26
C PRO A 19 -9.16 -12.43 5.23
N LEU A 20 -8.43 -13.44 4.75
CA LEU A 20 -7.01 -13.30 4.48
C LEU A 20 -6.85 -12.09 3.56
N ALA A 21 -6.10 -11.08 4.00
CA ALA A 21 -5.79 -9.93 3.17
C ALA A 21 -5.20 -10.45 1.85
N ALA A 22 -5.64 -9.86 0.72
CA ALA A 22 -5.07 -10.17 -0.59
C ALA A 22 -3.54 -10.15 -0.47
N GLN A 23 -2.89 -11.26 -0.84
CA GLN A 23 -1.45 -11.39 -0.71
C GLN A 23 -0.78 -10.36 -1.63
N ALA A 24 -0.20 -9.33 -1.02
CA ALA A 24 0.60 -8.34 -1.72
C ALA A 24 2.04 -8.85 -1.82
N VAL A 25 2.65 -8.68 -2.99
CA VAL A 25 4.05 -9.04 -3.23
C VAL A 25 4.85 -7.76 -3.37
N THR A 26 5.82 -7.55 -2.49
CA THR A 26 6.71 -6.40 -2.58
C THR A 26 7.85 -6.70 -3.55
N ILE A 27 8.00 -5.89 -4.59
CA ILE A 27 9.09 -5.96 -5.57
C ILE A 27 9.85 -4.65 -5.62
N ASN A 28 11.12 -4.69 -6.01
CA ASN A 28 11.90 -3.48 -6.28
C ASN A 28 12.11 -3.34 -7.79
N VAL A 29 11.65 -2.23 -8.38
CA VAL A 29 11.85 -1.93 -9.80
C VAL A 29 12.48 -0.55 -9.93
N GLY A 30 13.70 -0.50 -10.46
CA GLY A 30 14.43 0.77 -10.63
C GLY A 30 14.72 1.49 -9.30
N GLY A 31 14.89 0.77 -8.20
CA GLY A 31 15.17 1.35 -6.88
C GLY A 31 13.94 1.84 -6.12
N THR A 32 12.73 1.64 -6.65
CA THR A 32 11.46 1.93 -5.95
C THR A 32 10.77 0.63 -5.57
N ASP A 33 10.28 0.56 -4.33
CA ASP A 33 9.50 -0.58 -3.86
C ASP A 33 8.03 -0.42 -4.24
N PHE A 34 7.48 -1.47 -4.84
CA PHE A 34 6.08 -1.56 -5.25
C PHE A 34 5.42 -2.73 -4.54
N GLU A 35 4.21 -2.51 -4.05
CA GLU A 35 3.32 -3.59 -3.63
C GLU A 35 2.45 -3.98 -4.82
N VAL A 36 2.60 -5.23 -5.28
CA VAL A 36 1.81 -5.80 -6.36
C VAL A 36 0.69 -6.65 -5.78
N PHE A 37 -0.51 -6.39 -6.26
CA PHE A 37 -1.72 -7.11 -5.96
C PHE A 37 -2.25 -7.73 -7.26
N TYR A 38 -3.13 -8.71 -7.13
CA TYR A 38 -3.86 -9.25 -8.27
C TYR A 38 -5.35 -9.37 -7.93
N THR A 39 -6.18 -9.16 -8.94
CA THR A 39 -7.65 -9.30 -8.82
C THR A 39 -8.22 -9.92 -10.08
N SER A 40 -9.22 -10.78 -9.94
CA SER A 40 -9.94 -11.34 -11.09
C SER A 40 -11.05 -10.37 -11.48
N THR A 41 -10.88 -9.69 -12.61
CA THR A 41 -11.83 -8.69 -13.11
C THR A 41 -11.77 -8.62 -14.63
N SER A 42 -12.70 -7.90 -15.25
CA SER A 42 -12.61 -7.50 -16.66
C SER A 42 -12.25 -6.02 -16.76
N TYR A 43 -11.76 -5.58 -17.91
CA TYR A 43 -11.46 -4.15 -18.12
C TYR A 43 -12.73 -3.30 -18.02
N ASN A 44 -13.83 -3.73 -18.65
CA ASN A 44 -15.08 -2.98 -18.66
C ASN A 44 -15.77 -2.94 -17.29
N SER A 45 -15.54 -3.93 -16.42
CA SER A 45 -16.07 -3.91 -15.04
C SER A 45 -15.26 -3.04 -14.09
N SER A 46 -14.01 -2.69 -14.42
CA SER A 46 -13.12 -1.96 -13.52
C SER A 46 -12.16 -1.03 -14.25
N PRO A 47 -12.65 -0.10 -15.11
CA PRO A 47 -11.79 0.75 -15.93
C PRO A 47 -10.87 1.62 -15.07
N ASN A 48 -11.25 1.94 -13.84
CA ASN A 48 -10.42 2.72 -12.92
C ASN A 48 -9.09 2.02 -12.56
N LEU A 49 -9.01 0.69 -12.65
CA LEU A 49 -7.76 -0.05 -12.44
C LEU A 49 -6.79 0.09 -13.63
N PHE A 50 -7.30 0.43 -14.82
CA PHE A 50 -6.56 0.47 -16.07
C PHE A 50 -6.42 1.92 -16.57
N GLY A 51 -5.21 2.47 -16.57
CA GLY A 51 -5.00 3.85 -17.02
C GLY A 51 -3.63 4.43 -16.64
N ALA A 52 -3.34 5.62 -17.18
CA ALA A 52 -2.10 6.35 -16.90
C ALA A 52 -2.17 7.07 -15.53
N ALA A 53 -1.18 6.83 -14.69
CA ALA A 53 -1.23 7.05 -13.24
C ALA A 53 -1.59 8.47 -12.76
N SER A 54 -2.64 8.56 -11.93
CA SER A 54 -2.67 9.30 -10.64
C SER A 54 -3.94 8.94 -9.83
N PRO A 55 -3.89 8.59 -8.52
CA PRO A 55 -2.85 7.96 -7.71
C PRO A 55 -3.23 6.50 -7.35
N GLY A 56 -3.56 5.68 -8.35
CA GLY A 56 -4.09 4.32 -8.10
C GLY A 56 -4.05 3.36 -9.28
N GLN A 57 -3.10 3.52 -10.21
CA GLN A 57 -3.05 2.74 -11.46
C GLN A 57 -1.66 2.15 -11.73
N MET A 58 -1.64 1.13 -12.59
CA MET A 58 -0.48 0.33 -12.98
C MET A 58 0.70 1.23 -13.43
N PRO A 59 1.84 1.24 -12.72
CA PRO A 59 3.00 2.08 -13.06
C PRO A 59 3.59 1.83 -14.46
N TRP A 60 3.28 0.68 -15.06
CA TRP A 60 3.72 0.28 -16.40
C TRP A 60 2.72 0.57 -17.51
N TRP A 61 1.60 1.24 -17.22
CA TRP A 61 0.61 1.55 -18.24
C TRP A 61 1.23 2.41 -19.37
N GLY A 62 0.97 2.01 -20.61
CA GLY A 62 1.58 2.59 -21.81
C GLY A 62 3.00 2.08 -22.14
N ASN A 63 3.58 1.19 -21.33
CA ASN A 63 4.95 0.70 -21.51
C ASN A 63 5.06 -0.82 -21.33
N ALA A 64 5.03 -1.55 -22.46
CA ALA A 64 5.15 -3.01 -22.48
C ALA A 64 6.46 -3.53 -21.86
N ALA A 65 7.58 -2.83 -22.08
CA ALA A 65 8.86 -3.24 -21.52
C ALA A 65 8.87 -3.12 -19.98
N LEU A 66 8.27 -2.07 -19.44
CA LEU A 66 8.15 -1.88 -17.99
C LEU A 66 7.21 -2.93 -17.38
N ALA A 67 6.12 -3.27 -18.07
CA ALA A 67 5.21 -4.34 -17.66
C ALA A 67 5.92 -5.70 -17.60
N SER A 68 6.79 -5.99 -18.58
CA SER A 68 7.58 -7.21 -18.63
C SER A 68 8.53 -7.32 -17.43
N THR A 69 9.24 -6.24 -17.08
CA THR A 69 10.10 -6.18 -15.90
C THR A 69 9.33 -6.44 -14.60
N PHE A 70 8.12 -5.87 -14.47
CA PHE A 70 7.27 -6.13 -13.32
C PHE A 70 6.86 -7.60 -13.23
N ALA A 71 6.42 -8.19 -14.34
CA ALA A 71 6.03 -9.60 -14.37
C ALA A 71 7.19 -10.53 -13.97
N PHE A 72 8.39 -10.22 -14.43
CA PHE A 72 9.61 -10.95 -14.09
C PHE A 72 9.98 -10.82 -12.60
N GLU A 73 9.94 -9.62 -12.02
CA GLU A 73 10.26 -9.43 -10.59
C GLU A 73 9.21 -10.06 -9.67
N VAL A 74 7.92 -10.02 -10.05
CA VAL A 74 6.85 -10.72 -9.32
C VAL A 74 7.08 -12.22 -9.32
N TYR A 75 7.44 -12.79 -10.48
CA TYR A 75 7.80 -14.21 -10.58
C TYR A 75 9.00 -14.56 -9.67
N LYS A 76 10.05 -13.72 -9.67
CA LYS A 76 11.24 -13.97 -8.81
C LYS A 76 10.93 -13.99 -7.33
N GLN A 77 10.00 -13.14 -6.86
CA GLN A 77 9.62 -13.09 -5.45
C GLN A 77 8.75 -14.27 -5.03
N LEU A 78 7.88 -14.74 -5.92
CA LEU A 78 6.92 -15.79 -5.63
C LEU A 78 7.51 -17.18 -5.85
N GLY A 79 8.42 -17.31 -6.80
CA GLY A 79 8.97 -18.59 -7.23
C GLY A 79 7.97 -19.43 -8.03
N GLU A 80 8.39 -20.65 -8.32
CA GLU A 80 7.61 -21.62 -9.09
C GLU A 80 6.38 -22.09 -8.28
N ASN A 81 5.28 -22.42 -8.96
CA ASN A 81 4.07 -23.06 -8.42
C ASN A 81 3.11 -22.25 -7.52
N VAL A 82 3.26 -20.92 -7.37
CA VAL A 82 2.38 -20.20 -6.42
C VAL A 82 0.99 -19.85 -6.98
N TYR A 83 0.81 -19.65 -8.29
CA TYR A 83 -0.43 -18.97 -8.77
C TYR A 83 -1.34 -19.71 -9.73
N GLN A 84 -0.88 -20.67 -10.54
CA GLN A 84 -1.70 -21.49 -11.43
C GLN A 84 -0.81 -22.38 -12.30
N THR A 85 -1.39 -23.44 -12.86
CA THR A 85 -0.78 -24.20 -13.96
C THR A 85 -0.78 -23.34 -15.23
N GLY A 86 0.38 -22.93 -15.73
CA GLY A 86 0.51 -22.20 -16.99
C GLY A 86 1.13 -20.81 -16.81
N TYR A 87 0.30 -19.79 -16.71
CA TYR A 87 0.73 -18.38 -16.67
C TYR A 87 0.24 -17.68 -15.40
N GLY A 88 1.04 -16.71 -14.93
CA GLY A 88 0.72 -15.85 -13.81
C GLY A 88 -0.34 -14.78 -14.15
N PRO A 89 -0.56 -13.80 -13.26
CA PRO A 89 -1.50 -12.71 -13.53
C PRO A 89 -1.07 -11.89 -14.75
N VAL A 90 -2.04 -11.29 -15.42
CA VAL A 90 -1.87 -10.44 -16.59
C VAL A 90 -1.41 -9.05 -16.15
N PHE A 91 -0.30 -8.59 -16.71
CA PHE A 91 0.20 -7.22 -16.59
C PHE A 91 -0.27 -6.43 -17.80
N ALA A 92 -1.46 -5.83 -17.67
CA ALA A 92 -2.05 -5.03 -18.75
C ALA A 92 -1.26 -3.73 -18.93
N TYR A 93 -0.87 -3.39 -20.16
CA TYR A 93 -0.06 -2.21 -20.45
C TYR A 93 -0.70 -1.27 -21.48
N GLY A 94 -1.82 -1.63 -22.09
CA GLY A 94 -2.44 -0.76 -23.07
C GLY A 94 -3.86 -1.19 -23.42
N TYR A 95 -4.52 -0.35 -24.22
CA TYR A 95 -5.87 -0.57 -24.69
C TYR A 95 -6.00 -0.13 -26.15
N SER A 96 -6.58 -1.00 -26.98
CA SER A 96 -6.87 -0.72 -28.38
C SER A 96 -8.32 -0.26 -28.53
N PRO A 97 -8.57 1.02 -28.82
CA PRO A 97 -9.93 1.48 -29.14
C PRO A 97 -10.38 1.02 -30.54
N ALA A 98 -9.44 0.64 -31.42
CA ALA A 98 -9.74 0.30 -32.82
C ALA A 98 -10.42 -1.07 -32.99
N ASN A 99 -10.13 -2.02 -32.10
CA ASN A 99 -10.55 -3.41 -32.22
C ASN A 99 -11.51 -3.83 -31.11
N SER A 100 -12.70 -3.23 -31.03
CA SER A 100 -13.78 -3.66 -30.10
C SER A 100 -13.46 -3.61 -28.59
N GLY A 101 -12.40 -2.91 -28.20
CA GLY A 101 -11.98 -2.80 -26.80
C GLY A 101 -11.12 -3.98 -26.37
N GLU A 102 -9.95 -4.08 -26.99
CA GLU A 102 -8.94 -5.07 -26.65
C GLU A 102 -7.95 -4.49 -25.64
N VAL A 103 -7.55 -5.30 -24.66
CA VAL A 103 -6.55 -4.95 -23.67
C VAL A 103 -5.25 -5.66 -24.04
N TYR A 104 -4.20 -4.87 -24.19
CA TYR A 104 -2.85 -5.39 -24.37
C TYR A 104 -2.27 -5.74 -23.01
N GLY A 105 -1.67 -6.93 -22.93
CA GLY A 105 -1.08 -7.41 -21.70
C GLY A 105 -0.05 -8.49 -21.95
N LEU A 106 0.61 -8.88 -20.87
CA LEU A 106 1.57 -9.97 -20.87
C LEU A 106 1.39 -10.81 -19.61
N ALA A 107 1.76 -12.07 -19.69
CA ALA A 107 1.73 -12.99 -18.56
C ALA A 107 3.03 -13.81 -18.51
N GLN A 108 3.61 -13.93 -17.32
CA GLN A 108 4.83 -14.71 -17.11
C GLN A 108 4.47 -16.19 -16.93
N ASN A 109 5.16 -17.10 -17.61
CA ASN A 109 4.97 -18.53 -17.41
C ASN A 109 5.42 -18.91 -15.98
N THR A 110 4.59 -19.68 -15.27
CA THR A 110 4.88 -20.06 -13.88
C THR A 110 5.91 -21.19 -13.76
N LEU A 111 6.25 -21.85 -14.87
CA LEU A 111 7.20 -22.98 -14.95
C LEU A 111 8.52 -22.59 -15.62
N ASP A 112 8.55 -21.52 -16.42
CA ASP A 112 9.76 -21.04 -17.10
C ASP A 112 9.86 -19.51 -17.03
N ILE A 113 10.87 -19.02 -16.31
CA ILE A 113 11.14 -17.59 -16.16
C ILE A 113 11.48 -16.89 -17.50
N ASN A 114 11.93 -17.65 -18.50
CA ASN A 114 12.30 -17.12 -19.81
C ASN A 114 11.12 -17.12 -20.79
N ASP A 115 10.00 -17.76 -20.43
CA ASP A 115 8.79 -17.78 -21.26
C ASP A 115 7.78 -16.73 -20.78
N GLN A 116 7.55 -15.72 -21.61
CA GLN A 116 6.57 -14.69 -21.36
C GLN A 116 5.60 -14.62 -22.53
N LEU A 117 4.32 -14.83 -22.23
CA LEU A 117 3.27 -14.76 -23.23
C LEU A 117 2.89 -13.30 -23.46
N ASN A 118 3.16 -12.81 -24.67
CA ASN A 118 2.66 -11.52 -25.13
C ASN A 118 1.26 -11.69 -25.73
N LEU A 119 0.26 -11.10 -25.05
CA LEU A 119 -1.15 -11.21 -25.44
C LEU A 119 -1.55 -10.15 -26.47
N ASP A 120 -0.68 -9.20 -26.84
CA ASP A 120 -0.98 -8.17 -27.84
C ASP A 120 -1.08 -8.72 -29.27
N ILE A 121 -0.10 -9.55 -29.67
CA ILE A 121 0.05 -10.00 -31.06
C ILE A 121 -0.75 -11.29 -31.33
N THR A 122 -0.82 -12.17 -30.34
CA THR A 122 -1.27 -13.55 -30.56
C THR A 122 -2.77 -13.74 -30.30
N ALA A 123 -3.30 -13.07 -29.28
CA ALA A 123 -4.69 -13.15 -28.86
C ALA A 123 -5.00 -12.02 -27.86
N PRO A 124 -5.31 -10.81 -28.36
CA PRO A 124 -5.65 -9.68 -27.49
C PRO A 124 -6.82 -10.03 -26.57
N LEU A 125 -6.77 -9.53 -25.33
CA LEU A 125 -7.78 -9.84 -24.33
C LEU A 125 -9.01 -8.99 -24.57
N ALA A 126 -10.16 -9.62 -24.76
CA ALA A 126 -11.42 -8.90 -24.87
C ALA A 126 -11.76 -8.18 -23.56
N ALA A 127 -12.11 -6.89 -23.61
CA ALA A 127 -12.34 -6.08 -22.41
C ALA A 127 -13.46 -6.57 -21.47
N ASN A 128 -14.35 -7.44 -21.95
CA ASN A 128 -15.45 -8.02 -21.16
C ASN A 128 -15.09 -9.37 -20.52
N VAL A 129 -13.92 -9.94 -20.81
CA VAL A 129 -13.51 -11.25 -20.28
C VAL A 129 -12.78 -11.05 -18.95
N MET A 130 -13.14 -11.88 -17.97
CA MET A 130 -12.48 -11.88 -16.67
C MET A 130 -11.11 -12.54 -16.75
N HIS A 131 -10.08 -11.83 -16.30
CA HIS A 131 -8.73 -12.33 -16.15
C HIS A 131 -8.16 -11.92 -14.78
N PRO A 132 -7.20 -12.68 -14.24
CA PRO A 132 -6.44 -12.24 -13.08
C PRO A 132 -5.48 -11.12 -13.51
N TYR A 133 -5.83 -9.87 -13.23
CA TYR A 133 -4.99 -8.71 -13.55
C TYR A 133 -4.11 -8.33 -12.36
N ALA A 134 -2.84 -8.09 -12.63
CA ALA A 134 -1.91 -7.49 -11.68
C ALA A 134 -2.08 -5.97 -11.67
N TYR A 135 -1.96 -5.36 -10.49
CA TYR A 135 -1.85 -3.92 -10.33
C TYR A 135 -0.87 -3.62 -9.20
N ALA A 136 -0.17 -2.49 -9.29
CA ALA A 136 0.82 -2.13 -8.28
C ALA A 136 0.55 -0.77 -7.69
N LYS A 137 0.91 -0.63 -6.42
CA LYS A 137 0.94 0.62 -5.69
C LYS A 137 2.38 0.91 -5.31
N ALA A 138 2.87 2.09 -5.68
CA ALA A 138 4.16 2.55 -5.18
C ALA A 138 4.09 2.64 -3.66
N ASN A 139 5.04 2.01 -2.97
CA ASN A 139 5.16 2.16 -1.55
C ASN A 139 5.81 3.52 -1.30
N THR A 140 4.99 4.58 -1.23
CA THR A 140 5.49 5.91 -0.89
C THR A 140 6.02 5.80 0.52
N PRO A 141 7.33 6.04 0.78
CA PRO A 141 7.84 6.04 2.14
C PRO A 141 6.98 7.02 2.92
N VAL A 142 6.18 6.50 3.85
CA VAL A 142 5.42 7.36 4.74
C VAL A 142 6.50 8.20 5.42
N PRO A 143 6.47 9.55 5.32
CA PRO A 143 7.46 10.36 5.99
C PRO A 143 7.49 9.89 7.43
N ALA A 144 8.60 9.27 7.84
CA ALA A 144 8.73 8.79 9.21
C ALA A 144 8.30 9.97 10.10
N PRO A 145 7.43 9.75 11.09
CA PRO A 145 6.94 10.84 11.93
C PRO A 145 8.18 11.59 12.36
N MET A 146 8.35 12.83 11.84
CA MET A 146 9.58 13.56 12.10
C MET A 146 9.69 13.55 13.61
N PRO A 147 10.77 13.00 14.17
CA PRO A 147 10.91 12.99 15.60
C PRO A 147 10.72 14.44 16.03
N LEU A 148 9.73 14.66 16.88
CA LEU A 148 9.25 15.97 17.30
C LEU A 148 10.32 16.61 18.20
N PHE A 149 11.53 16.78 17.68
CA PHE A 149 12.65 17.46 18.29
C PHE A 149 12.41 18.99 18.37
N GLY A 150 11.18 19.45 18.10
CA GLY A 150 10.72 20.82 18.29
C GLY A 150 10.14 21.13 19.67
N ALA A 151 9.90 20.15 20.55
CA ALA A 151 9.38 20.44 21.89
C ALA A 151 10.46 20.77 22.92
N ALA A 152 11.72 20.37 22.71
CA ALA A 152 12.79 20.61 23.68
C ALA A 152 13.37 22.04 23.64
N ALA A 153 13.30 22.73 22.50
CA ALA A 153 13.82 24.11 22.39
C ALA A 153 12.93 25.15 23.09
N ALA A 154 11.61 24.90 23.22
CA ALA A 154 10.67 25.86 23.79
C ALA A 154 10.72 25.96 25.34
N PHE A 155 11.21 24.92 26.04
CA PHE A 155 11.32 24.97 27.52
C PHE A 155 12.54 25.76 28.01
N GLY A 156 13.51 26.06 27.15
CA GLY A 156 14.69 26.86 27.51
C GLY A 156 14.41 28.36 27.67
N TRP A 157 13.47 28.90 26.89
CA TRP A 157 13.13 30.34 26.93
C TRP A 157 12.22 30.73 28.11
N ALA A 158 11.37 29.82 28.58
CA ALA A 158 10.45 30.10 29.69
C ALA A 158 11.18 30.38 31.04
N ARG A 159 12.35 29.78 31.27
CA ARG A 159 13.12 30.01 32.50
C ARG A 159 13.78 31.39 32.55
N ARG A 160 14.15 31.96 31.40
CA ARG A 160 14.87 33.25 31.33
C ARG A 160 13.99 34.47 31.63
N LEU A 161 12.67 34.36 31.43
CA LEU A 161 11.71 35.43 31.71
C LEU A 161 11.37 35.57 33.21
N ARG A 162 11.32 34.47 33.98
CA ARG A 162 11.00 34.54 35.42
C ARG A 162 12.06 35.28 36.25
N ASN A 163 13.32 35.24 35.84
CA ASN A 163 14.40 35.93 36.57
C ASN A 163 14.35 37.46 36.42
N LYS A 164 13.59 38.00 35.44
CA LYS A 164 13.50 39.47 35.26
C LYS A 164 12.37 40.13 36.07
N LEU A 165 11.38 39.38 36.56
CA LEU A 165 10.27 39.95 37.34
C LEU A 165 10.59 40.10 38.83
N ASN A 166 11.50 39.29 39.38
CA ASN A 166 11.91 39.40 40.79
C ASN A 166 12.82 40.60 41.09
N LEU A 167 13.42 41.23 40.06
CA LEU A 167 14.26 42.43 40.23
C LEU A 167 13.45 43.74 40.27
N ILE A 168 12.18 43.73 39.85
CA ILE A 168 11.34 44.94 39.82
C ILE A 168 10.55 45.10 41.12
N ASN A 169 10.14 43.99 41.78
CA ASN A 169 9.39 44.04 43.04
C ASN A 169 10.25 44.10 44.32
N GLY A 170 11.58 44.12 44.21
CA GLY A 170 12.50 44.09 45.36
C GLY A 170 12.93 45.45 45.92
N LYS A 171 12.57 46.59 45.29
CA LYS A 171 12.92 47.94 45.79
C LYS A 171 11.89 48.44 46.80
N GLY A 172 11.78 47.71 47.92
CA GLY A 172 11.25 48.28 49.16
C GLY A 172 12.26 49.26 49.73
N CYS A 173 12.05 50.56 49.46
CA CYS A 173 12.80 51.64 50.10
C CYS A 173 12.63 51.55 51.63
N ARG A 174 13.67 51.03 52.31
CA ARG A 174 13.85 51.25 53.75
C ARG A 174 14.23 52.71 53.95
N PHE A 175 13.27 53.53 54.38
CA PHE A 175 13.55 54.82 55.01
C PHE A 175 14.05 54.55 56.43
N ASN A 176 15.37 54.62 56.63
CA ASN A 176 15.94 54.67 57.96
C ASN A 176 15.76 56.08 58.53
N GLN A 177 14.96 56.15 59.58
CA GLN A 177 14.79 57.28 60.48
C GLN A 177 16.08 57.41 61.31
N ALA A 178 16.85 58.48 61.11
CA ALA A 178 17.98 58.82 61.97
C ALA A 178 17.55 59.94 62.93
N ALA A 179 17.56 59.61 64.21
CA ALA A 179 17.50 60.54 65.32
C ALA A 179 18.89 61.16 65.55
N GLY A 180 18.92 62.43 65.96
CA GLY A 180 20.11 63.18 66.34
C GLY A 180 19.79 64.65 66.44
#